data_AF-A0A9D5M7B0-F1
#
_entry.id   AF-A0A9D5M7B0-F1
#
_cell.length_a   1.000
_cell.length_b   1.000
_cell.length_c   1.000
_cell.angle_alpha   90.00
_cell.angle_beta   90.00
_cell.angle_gamma   90.00
#
_symmetry.space_group_name_H-M   'P 1'
#
loop_
_entity.id
_entity.type
_entity.pdbx_description
1 polymer ?
#
loop_
_entity_poly.entity_id
_entity_poly.type
_entity_poly.pdbx_seq_one_letter_code
_entity_poly.pdbx_strand_id
1 'polypeptide(L)'
;MKKIIVLALSIALILASLSCVAQAEEGPRFVTVQEWLDAKGECGDCMLVLKIMQELNPTVVLAADETGTVNLFSGINEESSFIEFMKEDSKAKTGYILVIANPKYNEFEGNIEMANWTLLRILPVIE
;
A
#
# COMPACT_ATOMS: atom_id res chain seq x y z
N MET A 1 -52.96 -21.36 10.25
CA MET A 1 -51.52 -21.08 10.49
C MET A 1 -50.58 -21.53 9.35
N LYS A 2 -51.05 -21.88 8.14
CA LYS A 2 -50.18 -22.25 7.00
C LYS A 2 -49.79 -21.07 6.08
N LYS A 3 -50.55 -19.97 6.10
CA LYS A 3 -50.36 -18.82 5.20
C LYS A 3 -49.27 -17.83 5.65
N ILE A 4 -48.88 -17.87 6.92
CA ILE A 4 -47.88 -16.94 7.50
C ILE A 4 -46.44 -17.40 7.21
N ILE A 5 -46.22 -18.72 7.13
CA ILE A 5 -44.90 -19.32 6.89
C ILE A 5 -44.39 -19.03 5.47
N VAL A 6 -45.30 -18.98 4.49
CA VAL A 6 -44.96 -18.70 3.09
C VAL A 6 -44.49 -17.25 2.91
N LEU A 7 -45.08 -16.30 3.65
CA LEU A 7 -44.71 -14.89 3.55
C LEU A 7 -43.31 -14.62 4.16
N ALA A 8 -42.98 -15.30 5.26
CA ALA A 8 -41.68 -15.17 5.92
C ALA A 8 -40.52 -15.74 5.07
N LEU A 9 -40.74 -16.86 4.37
CA LEU A 9 -39.73 -17.42 3.46
C LEU A 9 -39.46 -16.50 2.26
N SER A 10 -40.50 -15.81 1.78
CA SER A 10 -40.41 -14.91 0.62
C SER A 10 -39.54 -13.68 0.91
N ILE A 11 -39.63 -13.15 2.13
CA ILE A 11 -38.86 -11.96 2.57
C ILE A 11 -37.38 -12.31 2.81
N ALA A 12 -37.09 -13.50 3.34
CA ALA A 12 -35.72 -13.97 3.53
C ALA A 12 -34.97 -14.18 2.19
N LEU A 13 -35.69 -14.62 1.14
CA LEU A 13 -35.10 -14.80 -0.19
C LEU A 13 -34.76 -13.47 -0.87
N ILE A 14 -35.57 -12.43 -0.66
CA ILE A 14 -35.33 -11.09 -1.22
C ILE A 14 -34.15 -10.41 -0.52
N LEU A 15 -34.01 -10.57 0.80
CA LEU A 15 -32.88 -10.05 1.57
C LEU A 15 -31.54 -10.71 1.17
N ALA A 16 -31.54 -12.01 0.86
CA ALA A 16 -30.34 -12.70 0.37
C ALA A 16 -29.89 -12.23 -1.04
N SER A 17 -30.83 -11.71 -1.85
CA SER A 17 -30.54 -11.20 -3.19
C SER A 17 -30.00 -9.77 -3.22
N LEU A 18 -30.17 -9.01 -2.13
CA LEU A 18 -29.65 -7.64 -1.98
C LEU A 18 -28.23 -7.59 -1.40
N SER A 19 -27.72 -8.71 -0.90
CA SER A 19 -26.35 -8.82 -0.34
C SER A 19 -25.26 -8.88 -1.41
N CYS A 20 -25.61 -9.02 -2.69
CA CYS A 20 -24.65 -8.82 -3.77
C CYS A 20 -24.53 -7.32 -4.01
N VAL A 21 -24.00 -6.61 -3.02
CA VAL A 21 -23.36 -5.32 -3.28
C VAL A 21 -22.27 -5.68 -4.28
N ALA A 22 -22.49 -5.31 -5.53
CA ALA A 22 -21.44 -5.32 -6.53
C ALA A 22 -20.30 -4.52 -5.92
N GLN A 23 -19.33 -5.23 -5.35
CA GLN A 23 -18.07 -4.68 -4.91
C GLN A 23 -17.47 -4.20 -6.21
N ALA A 24 -17.71 -2.93 -6.53
CA ALA A 24 -17.01 -2.27 -7.60
C ALA A 24 -15.55 -2.61 -7.36
N GLU A 25 -14.88 -3.20 -8.35
CA GLU A 25 -13.43 -3.29 -8.33
C GLU A 25 -12.96 -1.83 -8.23
N GLU A 26 -12.73 -1.39 -6.99
CA GLU A 26 -12.10 -0.12 -6.71
C GLU A 26 -10.72 -0.27 -7.33
N GLY A 27 -10.55 0.38 -8.49
CA GLY A 27 -9.24 0.48 -9.12
C GLY A 27 -8.20 1.00 -8.13
N PRO A 28 -6.91 0.93 -8.47
CA PRO A 28 -5.84 1.17 -7.51
C PRO A 28 -6.01 2.53 -6.84
N ARG A 29 -6.18 2.52 -5.51
CA ARG A 29 -6.45 3.71 -4.70
C ARG A 29 -5.19 4.20 -4.01
N PHE A 30 -5.06 5.52 -3.88
CA PHE A 30 -3.99 6.09 -3.05
C PHE A 30 -4.38 5.99 -1.58
N VAL A 31 -3.45 5.48 -0.76
CA VAL A 31 -3.61 5.37 0.69
C VAL A 31 -2.46 6.08 1.38
N THR A 32 -2.74 6.55 2.59
CA THR A 32 -1.71 7.10 3.47
C THR A 32 -0.94 5.98 4.17
N VAL A 33 0.24 6.30 4.71
CA VAL A 33 1.03 5.40 5.53
C VAL A 33 0.24 4.93 6.73
N GLN A 34 -0.49 5.81 7.42
CA GLN A 34 -1.30 5.43 8.57
C GLN A 34 -2.43 4.45 8.18
N GLU A 35 -3.14 4.70 7.08
CA GLU A 35 -4.17 3.76 6.60
C GLU A 35 -3.58 2.39 6.25
N TRP A 36 -2.39 2.37 5.64
CA TRP A 36 -1.68 1.14 5.33
C TRP A 36 -1.21 0.40 6.60
N LEU A 37 -0.72 1.13 7.61
CA LEU A 37 -0.31 0.59 8.92
C LEU A 37 -1.50 0.02 9.68
N ASP A 38 -2.62 0.75 9.72
CA ASP A 38 -3.86 0.33 10.38
C ASP A 38 -4.41 -0.96 9.75
N ALA A 39 -4.28 -1.08 8.43
CA ALA A 39 -4.64 -2.27 7.67
C ALA A 39 -3.56 -3.37 7.69
N LYS A 40 -2.41 -3.16 8.34
CA LYS A 40 -1.23 -4.06 8.27
C LYS A 40 -0.90 -4.49 6.84
N GLY A 41 -0.96 -3.55 5.90
CA GLY A 41 -0.72 -3.77 4.47
C GLY A 41 -1.80 -4.53 3.71
N GLU A 42 -2.94 -4.87 4.34
CA GLU A 42 -4.11 -5.46 3.66
C GLU A 42 -4.96 -4.37 2.97
N CYS A 43 -4.35 -3.61 2.06
CA CYS A 43 -5.00 -2.46 1.39
C CYS A 43 -5.66 -2.81 0.03
N GLY A 44 -5.51 -4.04 -0.47
CA GLY A 44 -5.91 -4.45 -1.82
C GLY A 44 -4.95 -3.91 -2.89
N ASP A 45 -5.49 -3.56 -4.06
CA ASP A 45 -4.73 -2.78 -5.04
C ASP A 45 -4.61 -1.33 -4.55
N CYS A 46 -3.45 -0.99 -3.99
CA CYS A 46 -3.21 0.32 -3.41
C CYS A 46 -1.87 0.91 -3.82
N MET A 47 -1.80 2.24 -3.83
CA MET A 47 -0.61 3.02 -4.13
C MET A 47 -0.30 3.96 -2.98
N LEU A 48 0.99 4.23 -2.76
CA LEU A 48 1.45 5.24 -1.82
C LEU A 48 2.38 6.23 -2.50
N VAL A 49 2.31 7.49 -2.05
CA VAL A 49 3.22 8.56 -2.46
C VAL A 49 4.11 8.88 -1.26
N LEU A 50 5.39 8.54 -1.36
CA LEU A 50 6.32 8.61 -0.24
C LEU A 50 7.49 9.52 -0.58
N LYS A 51 7.81 10.45 0.31
CA LYS A 51 9.02 11.26 0.22
C LYS A 51 10.16 10.56 0.96
N ILE A 52 11.30 10.40 0.31
CA ILE A 52 12.53 9.93 0.97
C ILE A 52 12.97 11.02 1.95
N MET A 53 12.98 10.70 3.23
CA MET A 53 13.40 11.61 4.29
C MET A 53 14.90 11.49 4.56
N GLN A 54 15.42 10.27 4.50
CA GLN A 54 16.81 9.97 4.79
C GLN A 54 17.19 8.62 4.19
N GLU A 55 18.44 8.51 3.73
CA GLU A 55 19.07 7.22 3.47
C GLU A 55 19.70 6.70 4.76
N LEU A 56 19.28 5.50 5.20
CA LEU A 56 19.80 4.88 6.42
C LEU A 56 21.04 4.04 6.13
N ASN A 57 21.03 3.35 4.98
CA ASN A 57 22.15 2.62 4.41
C ASN A 57 21.90 2.41 2.90
N PRO A 58 22.85 1.84 2.14
CA PRO A 58 22.73 1.68 0.68
C PRO A 58 21.53 0.84 0.19
N THR A 59 20.82 0.18 1.09
CA THR A 59 19.66 -0.68 0.77
C THR A 59 18.37 -0.29 1.48
N VAL A 60 18.42 0.71 2.38
CA VAL A 60 17.28 1.12 3.20
C VAL A 60 17.17 2.63 3.25
N VAL A 61 15.99 3.13 2.91
CA VAL A 61 15.63 4.53 3.11
C VAL A 61 14.45 4.64 4.07
N LEU A 62 14.49 5.70 4.88
CA LEU A 62 13.33 6.14 5.63
C LEU A 62 12.50 7.04 4.71
N ALA A 63 11.24 6.66 4.48
CA ALA A 63 10.31 7.42 3.67
C ALA A 63 9.06 7.77 4.49
N ALA A 64 8.36 8.83 4.09
CA ALA A 64 7.22 9.34 4.82
C ALA A 64 6.18 9.98 3.91
N ASP A 65 4.95 10.02 4.41
CA ASP A 65 3.93 10.98 4.01
C ASP A 65 3.56 11.88 5.20
N GLU A 66 2.48 12.63 5.11
CA GLU A 66 2.00 13.49 6.19
C GLU A 66 1.47 12.74 7.43
N THR A 67 1.22 11.44 7.31
CA THR A 67 0.57 10.62 8.34
C THR A 67 1.53 9.70 9.08
N GLY A 68 2.64 9.30 8.45
CA GLY A 68 3.57 8.37 9.07
C GLY A 68 4.87 8.18 8.32
N THR A 69 5.74 7.36 8.92
CA THR A 69 7.06 7.02 8.39
C THR A 69 7.21 5.51 8.27
N VAL A 70 7.88 5.05 7.23
CA VAL A 70 8.14 3.63 6.94
C VAL A 70 9.54 3.45 6.37
N ASN A 71 10.12 2.28 6.61
CA ASN A 71 11.34 1.88 5.94
C ASN A 71 10.98 1.26 4.57
N LEU A 72 11.68 1.70 3.53
CA LEU A 72 11.63 1.07 2.21
C LEU A 72 12.93 0.29 2.00
N PHE A 73 12.79 -1.02 1.82
CA PHE A 73 13.90 -1.94 1.58
C PHE A 73 14.10 -2.14 0.09
N SER A 74 15.35 -2.14 -0.40
CA SER A 74 15.71 -2.46 -1.80
C SER A 74 16.29 -3.89 -1.90
N GLY A 75 15.56 -4.86 -1.38
CA GLY A 75 16.01 -6.24 -1.17
C GLY A 75 16.05 -7.16 -2.38
N ILE A 76 16.48 -8.41 -2.11
CA ILE A 76 16.74 -9.50 -3.08
C ILE A 76 15.50 -9.91 -3.92
N ASN A 77 14.31 -9.39 -3.59
CA ASN A 77 13.05 -9.64 -4.31
C ASN A 77 12.34 -8.36 -4.77
N GLU A 78 12.99 -7.20 -4.67
CA GLU A 78 12.42 -5.92 -5.09
C GLU A 78 12.73 -5.63 -6.56
N GLU A 79 11.96 -4.73 -7.18
CA GLU A 79 12.19 -4.36 -8.57
C GLU A 79 13.59 -3.80 -8.82
N SER A 80 14.18 -4.20 -9.94
CA SER A 80 15.53 -3.78 -10.35
C SER A 80 15.68 -2.26 -10.46
N SER A 81 14.60 -1.55 -10.77
CA SER A 81 14.55 -0.10 -10.95
C SER A 81 14.85 0.67 -9.66
N PHE A 82 14.35 0.21 -8.50
CA PHE A 82 14.68 0.84 -7.21
C PHE A 82 16.11 0.52 -6.77
N ILE A 83 16.55 -0.72 -6.99
CA ILE A 83 17.93 -1.14 -6.70
C ILE A 83 18.93 -0.29 -7.51
N GLU A 84 18.65 -0.05 -8.79
CA GLU A 84 19.45 0.84 -9.64
C GLU A 84 19.44 2.28 -9.11
N PHE A 85 18.27 2.81 -8.75
CA PHE A 85 18.16 4.14 -8.15
C PHE A 85 18.97 4.28 -6.86
N MET A 86 18.99 3.26 -6.00
CA MET A 86 19.77 3.24 -4.76
C MET A 86 21.29 3.14 -5.01
N LYS A 87 21.72 2.50 -6.11
CA LYS A 87 23.15 2.35 -6.48
C LYS A 87 23.77 3.58 -7.16
N GLU A 88 22.97 4.55 -7.57
CA GLU A 88 23.47 5.77 -8.20
C GLU A 88 24.19 6.68 -7.17
N ASP A 89 25.51 6.49 -7.04
CA ASP A 89 26.44 7.12 -6.07
C ASP A 89 26.49 8.66 -6.03
N SER A 90 25.86 9.37 -6.98
CA SER A 90 26.18 10.79 -7.24
C SER A 90 25.13 11.80 -6.77
N LYS A 91 23.98 11.36 -6.25
CA LYS A 91 22.88 12.28 -5.88
C LYS A 91 22.29 11.93 -4.52
N ALA A 92 22.16 12.95 -3.67
CA ALA A 92 21.37 12.85 -2.45
C ALA A 92 19.95 12.41 -2.83
N LYS A 93 19.53 11.25 -2.30
CA LYS A 93 18.19 10.69 -2.52
C LYS A 93 17.12 11.36 -1.66
N THR A 94 17.56 12.08 -0.63
CA THR A 94 16.68 12.86 0.25
C THR A 94 15.83 13.82 -0.57
N GLY A 95 14.53 13.80 -0.31
CA GLY A 95 13.53 14.65 -0.95
C GLY A 95 12.86 14.05 -2.17
N TYR A 96 13.44 13.02 -2.80
CA TYR A 96 12.78 12.33 -3.92
C TYR A 96 11.42 11.78 -3.51
N ILE A 97 10.46 11.85 -4.41
CA ILE A 97 9.12 11.29 -4.21
C ILE A 97 9.01 9.99 -5.00
N LEU A 98 8.60 8.94 -4.31
CA LEU A 98 8.36 7.62 -4.85
C LEU A 98 6.86 7.38 -4.93
N VAL A 99 6.41 6.83 -6.05
CA VAL A 99 5.07 6.24 -6.16
C VAL A 99 5.26 4.74 -6.19
N ILE A 100 4.77 4.05 -5.17
CA ILE A 100 4.88 2.60 -5.03
C ILE A 100 3.50 1.95 -5.02
N ALA A 101 3.42 0.70 -5.42
CA ALA A 101 2.18 -0.07 -5.43
C ALA A 101 2.30 -1.39 -4.67
N ASN A 102 1.19 -1.77 -4.05
CA ASN A 102 0.95 -3.05 -3.40
C ASN A 102 2.04 -3.49 -2.38
N PRO A 103 2.54 -2.61 -1.49
CA PRO A 103 3.51 -3.01 -0.49
C PRO A 103 2.91 -3.97 0.54
N LYS A 104 3.66 -5.03 0.84
CA LYS A 104 3.37 -5.94 1.94
C LYS A 104 3.96 -5.41 3.23
N TYR A 105 3.20 -5.60 4.30
CA TYR A 105 3.65 -5.32 5.65
C TYR A 105 4.70 -6.35 6.07
N ASN A 106 5.87 -5.87 6.49
CA ASN A 106 6.93 -6.69 7.05
C ASN A 106 7.39 -6.08 8.38
N GLU A 107 7.44 -6.90 9.43
CA GLU A 107 8.03 -6.49 10.70
C GLU A 107 9.37 -7.18 10.84
N PHE A 108 10.45 -6.39 10.78
CA PHE A 108 11.82 -6.89 10.81
C PHE A 108 12.62 -6.14 11.87
N GLU A 109 13.19 -6.89 12.82
CA GLU A 109 14.01 -6.36 13.92
C GLU A 109 13.35 -5.22 14.71
N GLY A 110 12.01 -5.25 14.85
CA GLY A 110 11.24 -4.24 15.57
C GLY A 110 10.93 -2.97 14.76
N ASN A 111 11.26 -2.94 13.47
CA ASN A 111 10.88 -1.90 12.53
C ASN A 111 9.79 -2.38 11.58
N ILE A 112 8.93 -1.47 11.15
CA ILE A 112 7.93 -1.74 10.12
C ILE A 112 8.50 -1.32 8.77
N GLU A 113 8.46 -2.25 7.83
CA GLU A 113 9.01 -2.10 6.48
C GLU A 113 7.92 -2.37 5.44
N MET A 114 7.99 -1.66 4.34
CA MET A 114 7.28 -2.02 3.12
C MET A 114 8.18 -2.93 2.29
N ALA A 115 7.70 -4.13 2.03
CA ALA A 115 8.38 -5.16 1.25
C ALA A 115 7.53 -5.64 0.07
N ASN A 116 8.17 -6.24 -0.93
CA ASN A 116 7.55 -6.78 -2.15
C ASN A 116 6.61 -5.78 -2.83
N TRP A 117 7.09 -4.56 -3.06
CA TRP A 117 6.32 -3.50 -3.68
C TRP A 117 6.81 -3.24 -5.09
N THR A 118 5.94 -2.63 -5.90
CA THR A 118 6.28 -2.24 -7.27
C THR A 118 6.59 -0.75 -7.32
N LEU A 119 7.75 -0.40 -7.87
CA LEU A 119 8.10 1.00 -8.10
C LEU A 119 7.40 1.50 -9.39
N LEU A 120 6.45 2.42 -9.26
CA LEU A 120 5.75 2.98 -10.41
C LEU A 120 6.43 4.22 -10.98
N ARG A 121 6.91 5.12 -10.09
CA ARG A 121 7.53 6.39 -10.48
C ARG A 121 8.54 6.87 -9.44
N ILE A 122 9.55 7.57 -9.94
CA ILE A 122 10.47 8.40 -9.17
C ILE A 122 10.30 9.83 -9.68
N LEU A 123 10.02 10.77 -8.79
CA LEU A 123 9.94 12.20 -9.10
C LEU A 123 11.07 12.92 -8.37
N PRO A 124 11.91 13.70 -9.07
CA PRO A 124 12.93 14.51 -8.43
C PRO A 124 12.28 15.62 -7.60
N VAL A 125 13.00 16.11 -6.60
CA VAL A 125 12.68 17.39 -5.97
C VAL A 125 12.76 18.47 -7.05
N ILE A 126 11.66 19.20 -7.26
CA ILE A 126 11.71 20.47 -7.97
C ILE A 126 12.03 21.50 -6.90
N GLU A 127 13.30 21.93 -6.86
CA GLU A 127 13.70 23.11 -6.08
C GLU A 127 13.25 24.40 -6.77
#